data_AF-A0A257CMK7-F1
#
_entry.id   AF-A0A257CMK7-F1
#
_cell.length_a   1.000
_cell.length_b   1.000
_cell.length_c   1.000
_cell.angle_alpha   90.00
_cell.angle_beta   90.00
_cell.angle_gamma   90.00
#
_symmetry.space_group_name_H-M   'P 1'
#
loop_
_entity.id
_entity.type
_entity.pdbx_description
1 polymer ?
#
loop_
_entity_poly.entity_id
_entity_poly.type
_entity_poly.pdbx_seq_one_letter_code
_entity_poly.pdbx_strand_id
1 'polypeptide(L)'
;MIERTTDFKLINAAFPAIGDKLKLFWGHPEFNQLMDELLVYKRGVPREGFPADVLFALSTLDSLHTAANPKLARKTSTIWNTGPI
;
A
#
# COMPACT_ATOMS: atom_id res chain seq x y z
N MET A 1 -6.80 4.62 -14.51
CA MET A 1 -5.76 5.56 -14.04
C MET A 1 -6.06 5.91 -12.60
N ILE A 2 -5.11 5.66 -11.69
CA ILE A 2 -5.29 5.91 -10.24
C ILE A 2 -5.42 7.37 -9.87
N GLU A 3 -5.03 8.27 -10.76
CA GLU A 3 -5.04 9.72 -10.55
C GLU A 3 -6.44 10.30 -10.33
N ARG A 4 -7.48 9.53 -10.68
CA ARG A 4 -8.88 9.90 -10.45
C ARG A 4 -9.37 9.55 -9.06
N THR A 5 -8.65 8.68 -8.33
CA THR A 5 -9.03 8.23 -7.01
C THR A 5 -8.71 9.31 -5.97
N THR A 6 -9.66 9.58 -5.08
CA THR A 6 -9.48 10.53 -3.97
C THR A 6 -8.30 10.14 -3.08
N ASP A 7 -8.11 8.84 -2.85
CA ASP A 7 -7.01 8.28 -2.04
C ASP A 7 -5.63 8.64 -2.62
N PHE A 8 -5.46 8.52 -3.94
CA PHE A 8 -4.22 8.89 -4.60
C PHE A 8 -3.94 10.40 -4.46
N LYS A 9 -4.96 11.25 -4.63
CA LYS A 9 -4.80 12.70 -4.48
C LYS A 9 -4.40 13.07 -3.06
N LEU A 10 -4.99 12.42 -2.06
CA LEU A 10 -4.66 12.61 -0.65
C LEU A 10 -3.19 12.24 -0.38
N ILE A 11 -2.77 11.06 -0.82
CA ILE A 11 -1.38 10.61 -0.64
C ILE A 11 -0.41 11.53 -1.40
N ASN A 12 -0.74 11.91 -2.63
CA ASN A 12 0.12 12.77 -3.44
C ASN A 12 0.24 14.19 -2.86
N ALA A 13 -0.80 14.70 -2.21
CA ALA A 13 -0.76 16.00 -1.54
C ALA A 13 0.08 15.97 -0.25
N ALA A 14 -0.05 14.91 0.55
CA ALA A 14 0.71 14.76 1.80
C ALA A 14 2.15 14.30 1.57
N PHE A 15 2.37 13.41 0.60
CA PHE A 15 3.64 12.75 0.31
C PHE A 15 3.86 12.63 -1.21
N PRO A 16 4.25 13.71 -1.91
CA PRO A 16 4.41 13.72 -3.38
C PRO A 16 5.37 12.64 -3.89
N ALA A 17 6.50 12.41 -3.20
CA ALA A 17 7.47 11.38 -3.57
C ALA A 17 6.91 9.95 -3.49
N ILE A 18 5.92 9.71 -2.63
CA ILE A 18 5.19 8.43 -2.58
C ILE A 18 4.19 8.39 -3.73
N GLY A 19 3.46 9.48 -3.98
CA GLY A 19 2.55 9.62 -5.13
C GLY A 19 3.22 9.29 -6.47
N ASP A 20 4.41 9.81 -6.72
CA ASP A 20 5.17 9.52 -7.94
C ASP A 20 5.52 8.04 -8.08
N LYS A 21 5.92 7.39 -6.98
CA LYS A 21 6.22 5.94 -6.96
C LYS A 21 4.95 5.11 -7.17
N LEU A 22 3.83 5.49 -6.55
CA LEU A 22 2.54 4.83 -6.74
C LEU A 22 2.11 4.85 -8.21
N LYS A 23 2.29 6.01 -8.87
CA LYS A 23 2.00 6.17 -10.30
C LYS A 23 2.94 5.33 -11.16
N LEU A 24 4.23 5.35 -10.87
CA LEU A 24 5.25 4.63 -11.64
C LEU A 24 5.04 3.11 -11.57
N PHE A 25 4.75 2.58 -10.39
CA PHE A 25 4.64 1.13 -10.19
C PHE A 25 3.23 0.58 -10.39
N TRP A 26 2.22 1.42 -10.68
CA TRP A 26 0.86 0.94 -10.82
C TRP A 26 0.70 -0.11 -11.92
N GLY A 27 0.21 -1.30 -11.56
CA GLY A 27 0.08 -2.43 -12.49
C GLY A 27 1.36 -3.25 -12.64
N HIS A 28 2.40 -2.93 -11.87
CA HIS A 28 3.68 -3.62 -11.87
C HIS A 28 3.94 -4.32 -10.52
N PRO A 29 4.71 -5.42 -10.48
CA PRO A 29 5.01 -6.13 -9.23
C PRO A 29 5.72 -5.26 -8.19
N GLU A 30 6.47 -4.25 -8.61
CA GLU A 30 7.15 -3.27 -7.76
C GLU A 30 6.17 -2.49 -6.86
N PHE A 31 4.88 -2.40 -7.25
CA PHE A 31 3.86 -1.80 -6.41
C PHE A 31 3.69 -2.55 -5.09
N ASN A 32 3.74 -3.88 -5.14
CA ASN A 32 3.62 -4.71 -3.94
C ASN A 32 4.80 -4.50 -3.00
N GLN A 33 6.00 -4.39 -3.56
CA GLN A 33 7.20 -4.11 -2.78
C GLN A 33 7.10 -2.72 -2.12
N LEU A 34 6.60 -1.72 -2.84
CA LEU A 34 6.32 -0.40 -2.28
C LEU A 34 5.29 -0.50 -1.12
N MET A 35 4.19 -1.23 -1.30
CA MET A 35 3.19 -1.43 -0.24
C MET A 35 3.78 -2.16 0.97
N ASP A 36 4.63 -3.16 0.77
CA ASP A 36 5.32 -3.83 1.88
C ASP A 36 6.25 -2.86 2.62
N GLU A 37 6.97 -2.01 1.90
CA GLU A 37 7.83 -1.01 2.52
C GLU A 37 7.05 0.03 3.32
N LEU A 38 5.89 0.45 2.82
CA LEU A 38 5.05 1.50 3.43
C LEU A 38 4.17 0.98 4.57
N LEU A 39 3.55 -0.20 4.40
CA LEU A 39 2.57 -0.76 5.32
C LEU A 39 3.15 -1.77 6.31
N VAL A 40 4.21 -2.51 5.95
CA VAL A 40 4.81 -3.50 6.87
C VAL A 40 5.79 -2.81 7.80
N TYR A 41 5.56 -3.01 9.10
CA TYR A 41 6.49 -2.59 10.14
C TYR A 41 7.78 -3.41 10.06
N LYS A 42 8.92 -2.74 9.81
CA LYS A 42 10.25 -3.33 9.96
C LYS A 42 10.79 -3.00 11.35
N ARG A 43 10.99 -4.03 12.17
CA ARG A 43 11.51 -3.91 13.55
C ARG A 43 12.89 -3.22 13.53
N GLY A 44 13.03 -2.14 14.30
CA GLY A 44 14.31 -1.44 14.51
C GLY A 44 14.52 -0.14 13.71
N VAL A 45 13.57 0.26 12.86
CA VAL A 45 13.59 1.58 12.20
C VAL A 45 12.52 2.48 12.83
N PRO A 46 12.89 3.62 13.46
CA PRO A 46 11.91 4.62 13.86
C PRO A 46 11.26 5.17 12.59
N ARG A 47 9.96 4.93 12.44
CA ARG A 47 9.15 5.62 11.43
C ARG A 47 8.21 6.56 12.18
N GLU A 48 8.05 7.78 11.68
CA GLU A 48 7.06 8.74 12.18
C GLU A 48 5.61 8.28 11.95
N GLY A 49 5.40 7.11 11.33
CA GLY A 49 4.10 6.60 10.94
C GLY A 49 3.48 7.45 9.83
N PHE A 50 2.35 6.98 9.29
CA PHE A 50 1.51 7.81 8.45
C PHE A 50 0.34 8.33 9.29
N PRO A 51 -0.17 9.54 9.00
CA PRO A 51 -1.51 9.93 9.39
C PRO A 51 -2.53 8.84 9.03
N ALA A 52 -3.54 8.65 9.88
CA ALA A 52 -4.47 7.53 9.74
C ALA A 52 -5.18 7.51 8.39
N ASP A 53 -5.60 8.68 7.90
CA ASP A 53 -6.21 8.89 6.59
C ASP A 53 -5.29 8.48 5.43
N VAL A 54 -4.00 8.81 5.50
CA VAL A 54 -2.99 8.39 4.51
C VAL A 54 -2.81 6.87 4.55
N LEU A 55 -2.81 6.29 5.74
CA LEU A 55 -2.67 4.84 5.94
C LEU A 55 -3.88 4.07 5.39
N PHE A 56 -5.10 4.58 5.60
CA PHE A 56 -6.32 4.06 4.98
C PHE A 56 -6.28 4.20 3.45
N ALA A 57 -5.87 5.36 2.94
CA ALA A 57 -5.73 5.59 1.51
C ALA A 57 -4.75 4.59 0.86
N LEU A 58 -3.61 4.32 1.50
CA LEU A 58 -2.63 3.33 1.03
C LEU A 58 -3.22 1.92 1.02
N SER A 59 -3.95 1.53 2.07
CA SER A 59 -4.63 0.23 2.15
C SER A 59 -5.72 0.05 1.07
N THR A 60 -6.49 1.11 0.80
CA THR A 60 -7.49 1.12 -0.27
C THR A 60 -6.82 0.96 -1.64
N LEU A 61 -5.72 1.68 -1.89
CA LEU A 61 -4.98 1.54 -3.15
C LEU A 61 -4.38 0.13 -3.33
N ASP A 62 -3.90 -0.50 -2.27
CA ASP A 62 -3.40 -1.88 -2.31
C ASP A 62 -4.51 -2.89 -2.66
N SER A 63 -5.69 -2.71 -2.07
CA SER A 63 -6.87 -3.52 -2.40
C SER A 63 -7.29 -3.36 -3.86
N LEU A 64 -7.31 -2.11 -4.36
CA LEU A 64 -7.63 -1.80 -5.75
C LEU A 64 -6.58 -2.38 -6.72
N HIS A 65 -5.29 -2.29 -6.38
CA HIS A 65 -4.22 -2.85 -7.20
C HIS A 65 -4.34 -4.37 -7.29
N THR A 66 -4.62 -5.03 -6.16
CA THR A 66 -4.84 -6.48 -6.08
C THR A 66 -6.05 -6.92 -6.90
N ALA A 67 -7.17 -6.19 -6.80
CA ALA A 67 -8.37 -6.47 -7.59
C ALA A 67 -8.13 -6.27 -9.10
N ALA A 68 -7.38 -5.25 -9.48
CA ALA A 68 -7.02 -4.98 -10.87
C ALA A 68 -5.97 -5.96 -11.42
N ASN A 69 -5.10 -6.49 -10.55
CA ASN A 69 -4.00 -7.38 -10.93
C ASN A 69 -3.97 -8.66 -10.07
N PRO A 70 -4.94 -9.58 -10.21
CA PRO A 70 -5.01 -10.79 -9.39
C PRO A 70 -3.75 -11.66 -9.48
N LYS A 71 -3.07 -11.64 -10.63
CA LYS A 71 -1.80 -12.37 -10.84
C LYS A 71 -0.63 -11.82 -10.01
N LEU A 72 -0.71 -10.54 -9.64
CA LEU A 72 0.27 -9.83 -8.84
C LEU A 72 -0.22 -9.66 -7.39
N ALA A 73 -1.32 -10.29 -6.98
CA ALA A 73 -1.80 -10.18 -5.61
C ALA A 73 -0.70 -10.55 -4.61
N ARG A 74 -0.47 -9.70 -3.61
CA ARG A 74 0.44 -10.02 -2.50
C ARG A 74 -0.04 -11.33 -1.88
N LYS A 75 0.86 -12.31 -1.74
CA LYS A 75 0.57 -13.49 -0.92
C LYS A 75 0.54 -13.01 0.52
N THR A 76 -0.63 -12.63 1.02
CA THR A 76 -0.82 -12.35 2.45
C THR A 76 -0.27 -13.56 3.19
N SER A 77 0.86 -13.39 3.89
CA SER A 77 1.35 -14.45 4.75
C SER A 77 0.29 -14.62 5.82
N THR A 78 -0.42 -15.74 5.79
CA THR A 78 -1.38 -16.16 6.81
C THR A 78 -0.62 -16.42 8.11
N ILE A 79 -0.11 -15.37 8.77
CA ILE A 79 0.58 -15.46 10.07
C ILE A 79 -0.47 -15.48 11.20
N TRP A 80 -1.73 -15.15 10.90
CA TRP A 80 -2.85 -15.29 11.84
C TRP A 80 -3.73 -16.49 11.46
N ASN A 81 -3.18 -17.70 11.58
CA ASN A 81 -3.99 -18.89 11.77
C ASN A 81 -3.92 -19.28 13.27
N THR A 82 -4.36 -18.37 14.14
CA THR A 82 -4.64 -18.73 15.53
C THR A 82 -5.97 -19.49 15.52
N GLY A 83 -5.89 -20.82 15.48
CA GLY A 83 -7.04 -21.70 15.68
C GLY A 83 -7.70 -21.44 17.04
N PRO A 84 -8.95 -21.90 17.23
CA PRO A 84 -9.65 -21.71 18.48
C PRO A 84 -8.93 -22.51 19.58
N ILE A 85 -8.57 -21.83 20.66
CA ILE A 85 -8.27 -22.42 21.98
C ILE A 85 -9.58 -22.75 22.70
#